data_AF-A0A497R797-F1
#
_entry.id   AF-A0A497R797-F1
#
_cell.length_a   1.000
_cell.length_b   1.000
_cell.length_c   1.000
_cell.angle_alpha   90.00
_cell.angle_beta   90.00
_cell.angle_gamma   90.00
#
_symmetry.space_group_name_H-M   'P 1'
#
loop_
_entity.id
_entity.type
_entity.pdbx_description
1 polymer ?
#
loop_
_entity_poly.entity_id
_entity_poly.type
_entity_poly.pdbx_seq_one_letter_code
_entity_poly.pdbx_strand_id
1 'polypeptide(L)' 'MERVDELKAERSEVEDVFKLGKCGLFMDKIHRFTRKAVAKFVYTNVLLIAILIRLEFREKKVLQKLAEW' A
#
# COMPACT_ATOMS: atom_id res chain seq x y z
N MET A 1 -27.72 10.55 -3.79
CA MET A 1 -26.72 10.82 -2.73
C MET A 1 -25.82 9.60 -2.51
N GLU A 2 -26.38 8.38 -2.53
CA GLU A 2 -25.65 7.10 -2.37
C GLU A 2 -24.38 6.94 -3.22
N ARG A 3 -24.41 7.34 -4.51
CA ARG A 3 -23.23 7.26 -5.39
C ARG A 3 -21.99 8.02 -4.90
N VAL A 4 -22.16 9.07 -4.09
CA VAL A 4 -21.03 9.87 -3.57
C VAL A 4 -20.37 9.17 -2.37
N ASP A 5 -21.16 8.47 -1.57
CA ASP A 5 -20.69 7.75 -0.39
C ASP A 5 -19.95 6.46 -0.77
N GLU A 6 -20.40 5.76 -1.82
CA GLU A 6 -19.66 4.61 -2.40
C GLU A 6 -18.29 5.01 -2.94
N LEU A 7 -18.21 6.12 -3.68
CA LEU A 7 -16.94 6.65 -4.20
C LEU A 7 -16.00 7.12 -3.08
N LYS A 8 -16.54 7.58 -1.95
CA LYS A 8 -15.75 7.91 -0.76
C LYS A 8 -15.16 6.68 -0.10
N ALA A 9 -15.92 5.58 0.00
CA ALA A 9 -15.45 4.33 0.57
C ALA A 9 -14.31 3.74 -0.27
N GLU A 10 -14.51 3.66 -1.58
CA GLU A 10 -13.49 3.15 -2.51
C GLU A 10 -12.21 4.01 -2.49
N ARG A 11 -12.36 5.34 -2.42
CA ARG A 11 -11.22 6.26 -2.28
C ARG A 11 -10.45 6.04 -0.98
N SER A 12 -11.15 5.76 0.11
CA SER A 12 -10.52 5.50 1.42
C SER A 12 -9.71 4.21 1.39
N GLU A 13 -10.22 3.14 0.77
CA GLU A 13 -9.50 1.88 0.64
C GLU A 13 -8.24 2.04 -0.23
N VAL A 14 -8.35 2.77 -1.33
CA VAL A 14 -7.18 3.09 -2.17
C VAL A 14 -6.15 3.91 -1.39
N GLU A 15 -6.59 4.90 -0.59
CA GLU A 15 -5.69 5.72 0.21
C GLU A 15 -4.95 4.90 1.30
N ASP A 16 -5.64 3.95 1.93
CA ASP A 16 -5.03 3.04 2.90
C ASP A 16 -3.97 2.15 2.24
N VAL A 17 -4.22 1.64 1.03
CA VAL A 17 -3.23 0.88 0.23
C VAL A 17 -2.00 1.73 -0.08
N PHE A 18 -2.17 3.01 -0.43
CA PHE A 18 -1.05 3.92 -0.67
C PHE A 18 -0.27 4.26 0.61
N LYS A 19 -0.95 4.43 1.74
CA LYS A 19 -0.31 4.64 3.05
C LYS A 19 0.53 3.43 3.45
N LEU A 20 0.00 2.23 3.26
CA LEU A 20 0.71 0.97 3.47
C LEU A 20 1.99 0.87 2.64
N GLY A 21 1.93 1.18 1.35
CA GLY A 21 3.11 1.17 0.50
C GLY A 21 4.17 2.19 0.94
N LYS A 22 3.75 3.41 1.26
CA LYS A 22 4.69 4.48 1.65
C LYS A 22 5.33 4.26 3.02
N CYS A 23 4.52 3.98 4.05
CA CYS A 23 4.99 3.81 5.42
C CYS A 23 5.51 2.38 5.64
N GLY A 24 4.67 1.36 5.42
CA GLY A 24 5.01 -0.02 5.79
C GLY A 24 6.03 -0.71 4.88
N LEU A 25 6.21 -0.24 3.64
CA LEU A 25 7.22 -0.77 2.73
C LEU A 25 8.36 0.22 2.46
N PHE A 26 8.44 1.30 3.25
CA PHE A 26 9.49 2.32 3.18
C PHE A 26 9.68 2.89 1.75
N MET A 27 8.63 2.90 0.92
CA MET A 27 8.71 3.44 -0.43
C MET A 27 8.96 4.96 -0.43
N ASP A 28 8.70 5.64 0.70
CA ASP A 28 9.06 7.04 0.92
C ASP A 28 10.56 7.24 1.19
N LYS A 29 11.22 6.27 1.83
CA LYS A 29 12.65 6.31 2.22
C LYS A 29 13.54 5.49 1.28
N ILE A 30 13.25 5.48 -0.02
CA ILE A 30 14.07 4.76 -0.99
C ILE A 30 15.41 5.50 -1.19
N HIS A 31 16.43 5.12 -0.43
CA HIS A 31 17.79 5.54 -0.67
C HIS A 31 18.48 4.54 -1.61
N ARG A 32 18.25 4.67 -2.92
CA ARG A 32 18.89 3.82 -3.94
C ARG A 32 19.60 4.66 -4.98
N PHE A 33 20.85 4.27 -5.26
CA PHE A 33 21.78 5.01 -6.10
C PHE A 33 21.40 5.03 -7.60
N THR A 34 20.48 4.16 -8.06
CA THR A 34 20.14 4.04 -9.48
C THR A 34 18.63 3.88 -9.71
N ARG A 35 18.08 4.61 -10.68
CA ARG A 35 16.65 4.57 -11.04
C ARG A 35 16.14 3.16 -11.38
N LYS A 36 16.96 2.32 -12.04
CA LYS A 36 16.61 0.91 -12.30
C LYS A 36 16.38 0.11 -11.02
N ALA A 37 17.18 0.37 -9.99
CA ALA A 37 17.04 -0.30 -8.71
C ALA A 37 15.81 0.21 -7.95
N VAL A 38 15.52 1.52 -8.03
CA VAL A 38 14.27 2.10 -7.49
C VAL A 38 13.06 1.45 -8.16
N ALA A 39 13.04 1.38 -9.50
CA ALA A 39 11.94 0.77 -10.24
C ALA A 39 11.70 -0.69 -9.83
N LYS A 40 12.75 -1.53 -9.80
CA LYS A 40 12.62 -2.92 -9.35
C LYS A 40 12.08 -3.03 -7.93
N PHE A 41 12.53 -2.17 -7.01
CA PHE A 41 12.03 -2.14 -5.63
C PHE A 41 10.55 -1.77 -5.59
N VAL A 42 10.14 -0.74 -6.34
CA VAL A 42 8.75 -0.31 -6.41
C VAL A 42 7.86 -1.42 -6.97
N TYR A 43 8.24 -2.06 -8.08
CA TYR A 43 7.46 -3.15 -8.66
C TYR A 43 7.33 -4.35 -7.72
N THR A 44 8.40 -4.75 -7.03
CA THR A 44 8.34 -5.84 -6.04
C THR A 44 7.41 -5.50 -4.88
N ASN A 45 7.46 -4.28 -4.37
CA ASN A 45 6.58 -3.84 -3.28
C ASN A 45 5.11 -3.76 -3.71
N VAL A 46 4.81 -3.25 -4.91
CA VAL A 46 3.44 -3.25 -5.46
C VAL A 46 2.92 -4.67 -5.64
N LEU A 47 3.74 -5.59 -6.15
CA LEU A 47 3.37 -6.99 -6.27
C LEU A 47 3.09 -7.61 -4.88
N LEU A 48 3.92 -7.31 -3.88
CA LEU A 48 3.73 -7.77 -2.52
C LEU A 48 2.40 -7.25 -1.94
N ILE A 49 2.08 -5.96 -2.11
CA ILE A 49 0.79 -5.37 -1.70
C ILE A 49 -0.38 -6.10 -2.38
N ALA A 50 -0.29 -6.35 -3.69
CA ALA A 50 -1.33 -7.06 -4.42
C ALA A 50 -1.54 -8.50 -3.91
N ILE A 51 -0.45 -9.19 -3.55
CA ILE A 51 -0.51 -10.51 -2.92
C ILE A 51 -1.15 -10.41 -1.53
N LEU A 52 -0.77 -9.43 -0.70
CA LEU A 52 -1.34 -9.22 0.63
C LEU A 52 -2.86 -8.96 0.58
N ILE A 53 -3.32 -8.17 -0.40
CA ILE A 53 -4.75 -7.92 -0.64
C ILE A 53 -5.45 -9.21 -1.06
N ARG A 54 -4.87 -9.96 -2.03
CA ARG A 54 -5.44 -11.23 -2.50
C ARG A 54 -5.45 -12.33 -1.44
N LEU A 55 -4.54 -12.28 -0.47
CA LEU A 55 -4.47 -13.29 0.59
C LEU A 55 -5.57 -13.11 1.65
N GLU A 56 -6.43 -12.09 1.52
CA GLU A 56 -7.38 -11.70 2.57
C GLU A 56 -6.69 -11.68 3.93
N PHE A 57 -5.65 -10.84 4.11
CA PHE A 57 -5.08 -10.60 5.45
C PHE A 57 -6.22 -10.13 6.37
N ARG A 58 -6.75 -11.10 7.11
CA ARG A 58 -8.11 -11.15 7.69
C ARG A 58 -8.31 -10.18 8.85
N GLU A 59 -7.37 -9.28 9.06
CA GLU A 59 -7.37 -8.27 10.10
C GLU A 59 -6.75 -6.98 9.56
N LYS A 60 -7.60 -5.96 9.35
CA LYS A 60 -7.20 -4.57 9.13
C LYS A 60 -6.15 -4.07 10.16
N LYS A 61 -6.10 -4.71 11.34
CA LYS A 61 -5.11 -4.47 12.40
C LYS A 61 -3.67 -4.81 12.03
N VAL A 62 -3.44 -5.83 11.19
CA VAL A 62 -2.07 -6.22 10.79
C VAL A 62 -1.52 -5.26 9.74
N LEU A 63 -2.37 -4.77 8.84
CA LEU A 63 -2.03 -3.70 7.90
C LEU A 63 -1.73 -2.40 8.63
N GLN A 64 -2.54 -2.00 9.61
CA GLN A 64 -2.22 -0.84 10.45
C GLN A 64 -0.89 -1.04 11.22
N LYS A 65 -0.66 -2.22 11.80
CA LYS A 65 0.63 -2.52 12.47
C LYS A 65 1.83 -2.49 11.52
N LEU A 66 1.68 -2.94 10.27
CA LEU A 66 2.74 -2.85 9.26
C LEU A 66 2.97 -1.40 8.81
N ALA A 67 1.93 -0.57 8.77
CA ALA A 67 2.02 0.83 8.41
C ALA A 67 2.54 1.74 9.55
N GLU A 68 2.44 1.30 10.82
CA GLU A 68 2.92 2.03 12.01
C GLU A 68 4.38 1.75 12.39
N TRP A 69 5.06 0.80 11.73
CA TRP A 69 6.49 0.53 11.92
C TRP A 69 7.40 1.41 11.04
#